data_AF-A0A7U4K1I6-F1
#
_entry.id   AF-A0A7U4K1I6-F1
#
_cell.length_a   1.000
_cell.length_b   1.000
_cell.length_c   1.000
_cell.angle_alpha   90.00
_cell.angle_beta   90.00
_cell.angle_gamma   90.00
#
_symmetry.space_group_name_H-M   'P 1'
#
loop_
_entity.id
_entity.type
_entity.pdbx_description
1 polymer ?
#
loop_
_entity_poly.entity_id
_entity_poly.type
_entity_poly.pdbx_seq_one_letter_code
_entity_poly.pdbx_strand_id
1 'polypeptide(L)'
;MFELTNLHTSPLTVTDDKTDQRVTIAVGHSAVVNGDFTRHLFTQAGMMRAEQFDEPLNEHGDDNGLDITAVRDEYEALFGKKAPSAAKAPTLQKAIDSKKAELVQSDTTEPETPADDTDNIDNPSA
;
A
#
# COMPACT_ATOMS: atom_id res chain seq x y z
N MET A 1 11.81 -14.17 -8.69
CA MET A 1 12.93 -13.59 -7.90
C MET A 1 13.66 -14.72 -7.17
N PHE A 2 14.77 -14.43 -6.49
CA PHE A 2 15.42 -15.42 -5.64
C PHE A 2 15.58 -14.94 -4.19
N GLU A 3 15.37 -15.84 -3.24
CA GLU A 3 15.85 -15.69 -1.87
C GLU A 3 17.27 -16.27 -1.82
N LEU A 4 18.23 -15.42 -1.47
CA LEU A 4 19.64 -15.78 -1.35
C LEU A 4 20.02 -15.86 0.11
N THR A 5 20.25 -17.07 0.62
CA THR A 5 20.79 -17.29 1.98
C THR A 5 22.30 -17.43 1.92
N ASN A 6 23.01 -16.56 2.66
CA ASN A 6 24.47 -16.61 2.76
C ASN A 6 24.91 -17.70 3.73
N LEU A 7 25.51 -18.77 3.21
CA LEU A 7 26.11 -19.88 3.96
C LEU A 7 27.64 -19.76 4.07
N HIS A 8 28.21 -18.71 3.50
CA HIS A 8 29.64 -18.43 3.53
C HIS A 8 30.07 -17.78 4.86
N THR A 9 31.38 -17.71 5.12
CA THR A 9 31.96 -17.12 6.34
C THR A 9 32.17 -15.61 6.26
N SER A 10 31.83 -14.98 5.13
CA SER A 10 31.97 -13.54 4.89
C SER A 10 30.72 -12.95 4.25
N PRO A 11 30.48 -11.64 4.40
CA PRO A 11 29.38 -10.96 3.71
C PRO A 11 29.46 -11.15 2.20
N LEU A 12 28.31 -11.38 1.56
CA LEU A 12 28.19 -11.47 0.11
C LEU A 12 27.50 -10.21 -0.41
N THR A 13 28.09 -9.57 -1.41
CA THR A 13 27.45 -8.46 -2.12
C THR A 13 27.04 -8.91 -3.50
N VAL A 14 25.77 -8.74 -3.83
CA VAL A 14 25.19 -9.01 -5.15
C VAL A 14 24.54 -7.74 -5.69
N THR A 15 24.36 -7.67 -7.00
CA THR A 15 23.61 -6.59 -7.64
C THR A 15 22.21 -7.10 -7.94
N ASP A 16 21.20 -6.30 -7.65
CA ASP A 16 19.83 -6.56 -8.04
C ASP A 16 19.60 -6.15 -9.50
N ASP A 17 19.21 -7.10 -10.36
CA ASP A 17 19.09 -6.88 -11.81
C ASP A 17 17.96 -5.92 -12.21
N LYS A 18 16.98 -5.64 -11.34
CA LYS A 18 15.88 -4.70 -11.63
C LYS A 18 16.22 -3.27 -11.22
N THR A 19 16.90 -3.09 -10.09
CA THR A 19 17.15 -1.78 -9.47
C THR A 19 18.57 -1.28 -9.62
N ASP A 20 19.49 -2.11 -10.15
CA ASP A 20 20.94 -1.88 -10.19
C ASP A 20 21.56 -1.61 -8.80
N GLN A 21 20.83 -1.91 -7.72
CA GLN A 21 21.29 -1.66 -6.36
C GLN A 21 22.19 -2.81 -5.86
N ARG A 22 23.23 -2.45 -5.09
CA ARG A 22 24.08 -3.42 -4.41
C ARG A 22 23.44 -3.86 -3.09
N VAL A 23 23.11 -5.13 -3.00
CA VAL A 23 22.57 -5.77 -1.80
C VAL A 23 23.70 -6.54 -1.11
N THR A 24 23.94 -6.24 0.17
CA THR A 24 24.92 -6.97 0.99
C THR A 24 24.21 -7.88 1.98
N ILE A 25 24.52 -9.16 1.92
CA ILE A 25 23.93 -10.22 2.73
C ILE A 25 24.93 -10.64 3.80
N ALA A 26 24.60 -10.36 5.06
CA ALA A 26 25.41 -10.78 6.19
C ALA A 26 25.49 -12.31 6.31
N VAL A 27 26.50 -12.82 7.01
CA VAL A 27 26.71 -14.26 7.23
C VAL A 27 25.50 -14.87 7.94
N GLY A 28 24.92 -15.94 7.38
CA GLY A 28 23.74 -16.61 7.93
C GLY A 28 22.42 -15.88 7.70
N HIS A 29 22.41 -14.75 6.99
CA HIS A 29 21.19 -14.02 6.64
C HIS A 29 20.72 -14.33 5.22
N SER A 30 19.45 -14.05 4.97
CA SER A 30 18.85 -14.08 3.64
C SER A 30 18.58 -12.66 3.11
N ALA A 31 18.61 -12.51 1.80
CA ALA A 31 18.06 -11.34 1.12
C ALA A 31 17.32 -11.76 -0.14
N VAL A 32 16.32 -10.96 -0.52
CA VAL A 32 15.58 -11.10 -1.76
C VAL A 32 16.25 -10.27 -2.83
N VAL A 33 16.57 -10.89 -3.96
CA VAL A 33 17.29 -10.23 -5.06
C VAL A 33 16.72 -10.67 -6.40
N ASN A 34 16.55 -9.71 -7.31
CA ASN A 34 16.19 -9.98 -8.69
C ASN A 34 17.41 -10.41 -9.51
N GLY A 35 17.24 -11.48 -10.29
CA GLY A 35 18.27 -12.04 -11.16
C GLY A 35 18.22 -13.57 -11.20
N ASP A 36 19.08 -14.18 -12.00
CA ASP A 36 19.29 -15.63 -12.01
C ASP A 36 20.59 -16.00 -11.30
N PHE A 37 20.44 -16.62 -10.12
CA PHE A 37 21.57 -17.02 -9.27
C PHE A 37 21.84 -18.52 -9.29
N THR A 38 21.15 -19.29 -10.14
CA THR A 38 21.30 -20.75 -10.22
C THR A 38 22.70 -21.16 -10.67
N ARG A 39 23.34 -20.35 -11.53
CA ARG A 39 24.69 -20.57 -12.06
C ARG A 39 25.77 -19.74 -11.36
N HIS A 40 25.44 -19.04 -10.28
CA HIS A 40 26.39 -18.22 -9.55
C HIS A 40 27.44 -19.09 -8.85
N LEU A 41 28.71 -18.65 -8.84
CA LEU A 41 29.83 -19.45 -8.29
C LEU A 41 29.60 -19.87 -6.84
N PHE A 42 29.06 -18.99 -6.01
CA PHE A 42 28.75 -19.31 -4.61
C PHE A 42 27.58 -20.30 -4.47
N THR A 43 26.63 -20.28 -5.40
CA THR A 43 25.54 -21.27 -5.44
C THR A 43 26.10 -22.64 -5.81
N GLN A 44 26.92 -22.70 -6.87
CA GLN A 44 27.54 -23.93 -7.35
C GLN A 44 28.50 -24.55 -6.32
N ALA A 45 29.17 -23.71 -5.52
CA ALA A 45 30.04 -24.16 -4.45
C ALA A 45 29.30 -24.51 -3.14
N GLY A 46 27.96 -24.40 -3.09
CA GLY A 46 27.17 -24.66 -1.89
C GLY A 46 27.35 -23.62 -0.77
N MET A 47 27.94 -22.46 -1.09
CA MET A 47 28.19 -21.36 -0.16
C MET A 47 27.06 -20.33 -0.13
N MET A 48 26.11 -20.42 -1.05
CA MET A 48 24.90 -19.62 -1.11
C MET A 48 23.75 -20.52 -1.52
N ARG A 49 22.65 -20.50 -0.78
CA ARG A 49 21.41 -21.16 -1.19
C ARG A 49 20.57 -20.13 -1.93
N ALA A 50 20.14 -20.47 -3.14
CA ALA A 50 19.33 -19.61 -3.99
C ALA A 50 17.99 -20.30 -4.26
N GLU A 51 16.92 -19.79 -3.67
CA GLU A 51 15.57 -20.34 -3.85
C GLU A 51 14.74 -19.45 -4.73
N GLN A 52 14.28 -20.00 -5.85
CA GLN A 52 13.34 -19.31 -6.69
C GLN A 52 11.97 -19.32 -6.01
N PHE A 53 11.36 -18.15 -5.95
CA PHE A 53 9.95 -18.04 -5.62
C PHE A 53 9.28 -17.00 -6.50
N ASP A 54 7.98 -17.18 -6.67
CA ASP A 54 7.14 -16.21 -7.32
C ASP A 54 6.91 -15.07 -6.33
N GLU A 55 7.22 -13.86 -6.78
CA GLU A 55 6.81 -12.65 -6.07
C GLU A 55 5.30 -12.77 -5.89
N PRO A 56 4.73 -12.67 -4.67
CA PRO A 56 3.31 -12.40 -4.59
C PRO A 56 3.09 -11.17 -5.45
N LEU A 57 2.04 -11.17 -6.29
CA LEU A 57 1.61 -10.05 -7.13
C LEU A 57 1.23 -8.84 -6.23
N ASN A 58 2.20 -8.30 -5.52
CA ASN A 58 2.11 -7.05 -4.82
C ASN A 58 2.75 -6.06 -5.78
N GLU A 59 1.89 -5.31 -6.46
CA GLU A 59 2.16 -4.14 -7.30
C GLU A 59 2.91 -3.03 -6.52
N HIS A 60 4.10 -3.31 -6.02
CA HIS A 60 4.93 -2.32 -5.33
C HIS A 60 6.30 -2.27 -6.01
N GLY A 61 6.28 -1.89 -7.28
CA GLY A 61 7.36 -1.14 -7.91
C GLY A 61 6.90 0.32 -7.97
N ASP A 62 7.56 1.17 -7.19
CA ASP A 62 7.37 2.61 -7.12
C ASP A 62 7.54 3.29 -8.49
N ASP A 63 6.48 3.27 -9.31
CA ASP A 63 6.12 4.33 -10.27
C ASP A 63 4.64 4.17 -10.66
N ASN A 64 3.77 4.02 -9.65
CA ASN A 64 2.34 4.18 -9.87
C ASN A 64 2.15 5.61 -10.40
N GLY A 65 1.85 5.72 -11.70
CA GLY A 65 1.51 6.94 -12.44
C GLY A 65 0.24 7.64 -11.94
N LEU A 66 0.07 7.69 -10.62
CA LEU A 66 -0.78 8.60 -9.90
C LEU A 66 -0.07 9.95 -9.93
N ASP A 67 -0.58 10.84 -10.76
CA ASP A 67 -0.16 12.24 -10.77
C ASP A 67 -0.32 12.80 -9.36
N ILE A 68 0.79 12.93 -8.64
CA ILE A 68 0.84 13.41 -7.26
C ILE A 68 0.22 14.82 -7.15
N THR A 69 0.19 15.58 -8.24
CA THR A 69 -0.47 16.88 -8.32
C THR A 69 -1.97 16.69 -8.22
N ALA A 70 -2.55 15.82 -9.06
CA ALA A 70 -3.97 15.50 -9.04
C ALA A 70 -4.42 14.94 -7.68
N VAL A 71 -3.63 14.05 -7.08
CA VAL A 71 -3.92 13.49 -5.74
C VAL A 71 -3.90 14.58 -4.66
N ARG A 72 -3.02 15.58 -4.76
CA ARG A 72 -2.98 16.70 -3.80
C ARG A 72 -4.16 17.64 -3.96
N ASP A 73 -4.55 17.93 -5.19
CA ASP A 73 -5.71 18.77 -5.48
C ASP A 73 -7.00 18.13 -4.96
N GLU A 74 -7.16 16.81 -5.16
CA GLU A 74 -8.31 16.05 -4.64
C GLU A 74 -8.30 15.96 -3.11
N TYR A 75 -7.14 15.79 -2.48
CA TYR A 75 -7.02 15.86 -1.03
C TYR A 75 -7.47 17.23 -0.50
N GLU A 76 -7.05 18.32 -1.13
CA GLU A 76 -7.46 19.66 -0.71
C GLU A 76 -8.96 19.89 -0.90
N ALA A 77 -9.55 19.40 -1.99
CA ALA A 77 -10.99 19.50 -2.22
C ALA A 77 -11.80 18.75 -1.14
N LEU A 78 -11.36 17.56 -0.73
CA LEU A 78 -12.09 16.71 0.22
C LEU A 78 -11.86 17.10 1.68
N PHE A 79 -10.67 17.58 2.02
CA PHE A 79 -10.30 17.91 3.41
C PHE A 79 -10.26 19.41 3.70
N GLY A 80 -10.44 20.27 2.69
CA GLY A 80 -10.39 21.73 2.81
C GLY A 80 -9.03 22.29 3.22
N LYS A 81 -7.98 21.47 3.14
CA LYS A 81 -6.61 21.82 3.56
C LYS A 81 -5.58 21.20 2.63
N LYS A 82 -4.47 21.92 2.43
CA LYS A 82 -3.35 21.43 1.63
C LYS A 82 -2.83 20.10 2.17
N ALA A 83 -2.59 19.16 1.26
CA ALA A 83 -1.96 17.90 1.57
C ALA A 83 -0.57 18.10 2.18
N PRO A 84 -0.15 17.29 3.17
CA PRO A 84 1.20 17.35 3.70
C PRO A 84 2.23 17.13 2.59
N SER A 85 3.16 18.06 2.43
CA SER A 85 4.17 18.03 1.34
C SER A 85 5.12 16.83 1.45
N ALA A 86 5.35 16.33 2.66
CA ALA A 86 6.17 15.15 2.95
C ALA A 86 5.44 13.82 2.74
N ALA A 87 4.11 13.82 2.56
CA ALA A 87 3.36 12.59 2.32
C ALA A 87 3.51 12.13 0.85
N LYS A 88 3.68 10.82 0.66
CA LYS A 88 3.75 10.20 -0.67
C LYS A 88 2.35 10.02 -1.27
N ALA A 89 2.26 10.00 -2.61
CA ALA A 89 1.02 9.80 -3.36
C ALA A 89 0.14 8.63 -2.85
N PRO A 90 0.65 7.40 -2.63
CA PRO A 90 -0.18 6.30 -2.11
C PRO A 90 -0.74 6.57 -0.71
N THR A 91 -0.01 7.28 0.14
CA THR A 91 -0.49 7.67 1.47
C THR A 91 -1.63 8.69 1.38
N LEU A 92 -1.52 9.65 0.46
CA LEU A 92 -2.58 10.64 0.21
C LEU A 92 -3.81 9.99 -0.42
N GLN A 93 -3.64 9.09 -1.39
CA GLN A 93 -4.74 8.36 -2.03
C GLN A 93 -5.53 7.55 -1.01
N LYS A 94 -4.85 6.81 -0.13
CA LYS A 94 -5.52 6.03 0.93
C LYS A 94 -6.36 6.92 1.87
N ALA A 95 -5.89 8.12 2.18
CA ALA A 95 -6.65 9.08 2.99
C ALA A 95 -7.88 9.61 2.25
N ILE A 96 -7.74 9.91 0.95
CA ILE A 96 -8.84 10.31 0.07
C ILE A 96 -9.92 9.22 0.01
N ASP A 97 -9.53 7.97 -0.25
CA ASP A 97 -10.47 6.86 -0.38
C ASP A 97 -11.21 6.60 0.93
N SER A 98 -10.51 6.68 2.06
CA SER A 98 -11.13 6.59 3.39
C SER A 98 -12.17 7.70 3.60
N LYS A 99 -11.86 8.93 3.19
CA LYS A 99 -12.78 10.07 3.36
C LYS A 99 -13.99 10.00 2.46
N LYS A 100 -13.82 9.56 1.21
CA LYS A 100 -14.93 9.29 0.29
C LYS A 100 -15.85 8.21 0.83
N ALA A 101 -15.30 7.13 1.41
CA ALA A 101 -16.10 6.08 2.02
C ALA A 101 -16.92 6.58 3.22
N GLU A 102 -16.36 7.46 4.06
CA GLU A 102 -17.11 8.11 5.16
C GLU A 102 -18.24 9.01 4.64
N LEU A 103 -18.00 9.79 3.58
CA LEU A 103 -19.02 10.68 3.00
C LEU A 103 -20.21 9.89 2.44
N VAL A 104 -19.96 8.74 1.78
CA VAL A 104 -21.01 7.86 1.26
C VAL A 104 -21.87 7.27 2.39
N GLN A 105 -21.32 7.06 3.58
CA GLN A 105 -22.08 6.61 4.75
C GLN A 105 -22.86 7.74 5.46
N SER A 106 -22.48 9.00 5.24
CA SER A 106 -23.11 10.16 5.87
C SER A 106 -24.44 10.56 5.19
N ASP A 107 -24.67 10.15 3.95
CA ASP A 107 -25.88 10.45 3.17
C ASP A 107 -27.08 9.53 3.49
N THR A 108 -26.94 8.55 4.39
CA THR A 108 -28.04 7.62 4.77
C THR A 108 -28.66 7.94 6.13
N THR A 109 -28.47 9.14 6.67
CA THR A 109 -29.16 9.52 7.91
C THR A 109 -29.65 10.96 7.82
N GLU A 110 -30.70 11.15 7.03
CA GLU A 110 -31.69 12.19 7.34
C GLU A 110 -32.51 11.66 8.53
N PRO A 111 -32.42 12.26 9.73
CA PRO A 111 -33.36 11.96 10.78
C PRO A 111 -34.66 12.68 10.41
N GLU A 112 -35.68 11.92 10.02
CA GLU A 112 -37.03 12.42 9.98
C GLU A 112 -37.38 12.94 11.39
N THR A 113 -37.36 14.25 11.54
CA THR A 113 -37.90 14.96 12.69
C THR A 113 -39.36 14.52 12.84
N PRO A 114 -39.78 13.83 13.92
CA PRO A 114 -41.20 13.68 14.16
C PRO A 114 -41.69 15.05 14.62
N ALA A 115 -42.32 15.79 13.71
CA ALA A 115 -43.10 16.95 14.08
C ALA A 115 -44.19 16.46 15.05
N ASP A 116 -44.01 16.87 16.29
CA ASP A 116 -45.04 16.97 17.31
C ASP A 116 -46.18 17.82 16.75
N ASP A 117 -47.29 17.16 16.39
CA ASP A 117 -48.58 17.82 16.20
C ASP A 117 -49.61 17.00 16.99
N THR A 118 -49.70 17.33 18.28
CA THR A 118 -50.94 17.18 19.01
C THR A 118 -51.99 18.07 18.34
N ASP A 119 -52.98 17.48 17.66
CA ASP A 119 -54.27 18.15 17.58
C ASP A 119 -55.47 17.20 17.58
N ASN A 120 -56.43 17.66 18.35
CA ASN A 120 -57.63 17.02 18.84
C ASN A 120 -58.71 17.00 17.75
N ILE A 121 -59.21 15.83 17.33
CA ILE A 121 -60.48 15.75 16.59
C ILE A 121 -61.42 14.71 17.19
N ASP A 122 -62.45 15.30 17.78
CA ASP A 122 -63.72 14.84 18.31
C ASP A 122 -64.37 13.68 17.53
N ASN A 123 -64.96 12.75 18.27
CA ASN A 123 -65.70 11.59 17.76
C ASN A 123 -67.21 11.84 17.90
N PRO A 124 -67.95 12.15 16.82
CA PRO A 124 -69.40 12.05 16.84
C PRO A 124 -69.83 10.71 16.25
N SER A 125 -70.10 9.72 17.10
CA SER A 125 -70.89 8.56 16.67
C SER A 125 -72.37 8.93 16.70
N ALA A 126 -73.01 8.75 15.54
CA ALA A 126 -74.46 8.76 15.35
C ALA A 126 -75.16 7.59 16.07
#